data_AF-A0A917VVP0-F1
#
_entry.id   AF-A0A917VVP0-F1
#
_cell.length_a   1.000
_cell.length_b   1.000
_cell.length_c   1.000
_cell.angle_alpha   90.00
_cell.angle_beta   90.00
_cell.angle_gamma   90.00
#
_symmetry.space_group_name_H-M   'P 1'
#
loop_
_entity.id
_entity.type
_entity.pdbx_description
1 polymer ?
#
loop_
_entity_poly.entity_id
_entity_poly.type
_entity_poly.pdbx_seq_one_letter_code
_entity_poly.pdbx_strand_id
1 'polypeptide(L)' 'MLAANVAADLDAWLRLLVLHDQEGLANAEPQTMRMRIYHQADRLARHAHVRYLRLDASWPWSTTFPLAWNRLTRLPQVT' A
#
# COMPACT_ATOMS: atom_id res chain seq x y z
N MET A 1 -9.06 10.69 -18.45
CA MET A 1 -8.07 9.63 -18.72
C MET A 1 -6.77 9.81 -17.93
N LEU A 2 -6.24 11.01 -17.76
CA LEU A 2 -4.98 11.26 -17.02
C LEU A 2 -4.92 10.64 -15.61
N ALA A 3 -5.99 10.78 -14.81
CA ALA A 3 -6.04 10.20 -13.47
C ALA A 3 -5.94 8.65 -13.45
N ALA A 4 -6.50 7.97 -14.46
CA ALA A 4 -6.43 6.52 -14.56
C ALA A 4 -5.00 6.05 -14.89
N ASN A 5 -4.29 6.79 -15.75
CA ASN A 5 -2.90 6.48 -16.08
C ASN A 5 -1.99 6.68 -14.87
N VAL A 6 -2.14 7.79 -14.15
CA VAL A 6 -1.38 8.04 -12.91
C VAL A 6 -1.65 6.93 -11.88
N ALA A 7 -2.90 6.50 -11.72
CA ALA A 7 -3.23 5.40 -10.82
C ALA A 7 -2.57 4.08 -11.25
N ALA A 8 -2.55 3.78 -12.55
CA ALA A 8 -1.88 2.60 -13.09
C ALA A 8 -0.35 2.65 -12.87
N ASP A 9 0.27 3.82 -13.10
CA ASP A 9 1.71 4.01 -12.88
C ASP A 9 2.06 3.82 -11.40
N LEU A 10 1.30 4.42 -10.48
CA LEU A 10 1.50 4.25 -9.04
C LEU A 10 1.30 2.80 -8.59
N ASP A 11 0.30 2.09 -9.11
CA ASP A 11 0.07 0.68 -8.81
C ASP A 11 1.24 -0.19 -9.28
N ALA A 12 1.73 0.04 -10.51
CA ALA A 12 2.87 -0.69 -11.07
C ALA A 12 4.15 -0.45 -10.25
N TRP A 13 4.42 0.80 -9.87
CA TRP A 13 5.62 1.15 -9.08
C TRP A 13 5.55 0.60 -7.67
N LEU A 14 4.38 0.64 -7.03
CA LEU A 14 4.18 0.04 -5.71
C LEU A 14 4.50 -1.46 -5.76
N ARG A 15 4.01 -2.17 -6.78
CA ARG A 15 4.28 -3.61 -6.93
C ARG A 15 5.75 -3.89 -7.14
N LEU A 16 6.37 -3.19 -8.07
CA LEU A 16 7.77 -3.38 -8.42
C LEU A 16 8.70 -3.11 -7.24
N LEU A 17 8.53 -1.97 -6.58
CA LEU A 17 9.49 -1.52 -5.57
C LEU A 17 9.22 -2.13 -4.19
N VAL A 18 7.96 -2.47 -3.89
CA VAL A 18 7.53 -2.65 -2.50
C VAL A 18 6.87 -4.00 -2.24
N LEU A 19 6.16 -4.57 -3.22
CA LEU A 19 5.36 -5.80 -3.07
C LEU A 19 5.83 -6.97 -3.95
N HIS A 20 7.01 -6.86 -4.59
CA HIS A 20 7.50 -7.82 -5.59
C HIS A 20 7.64 -9.26 -5.07
N ASP A 21 7.86 -9.43 -3.77
CA ASP A 21 8.01 -10.70 -3.07
C ASP A 21 6.75 -11.11 -2.27
N GLN A 22 5.67 -10.34 -2.37
CA GLN A 22 4.43 -10.58 -1.64
C GLN A 22 3.47 -11.42 -2.49
N GLU A 23 3.30 -12.67 -2.09
CA GLU A 23 2.42 -13.62 -2.79
C GLU A 23 0.99 -13.07 -2.88
N GLY A 24 0.39 -13.18 -4.07
CA GLY A 24 -0.95 -12.67 -4.33
C GLY A 24 -1.06 -11.15 -4.40
N LEU A 25 0.02 -10.38 -4.31
CA LEU A 25 0.00 -8.93 -4.53
C LEU A 25 0.95 -8.48 -5.64
N ALA A 26 2.11 -9.12 -5.80
CA ALA A 26 3.07 -8.78 -6.86
C ALA A 26 2.41 -8.73 -8.26
N ASN A 27 1.64 -9.77 -8.60
CA ASN A 27 1.01 -9.94 -9.92
C ASN A 27 -0.53 -9.87 -9.90
N ALA A 28 -1.13 -9.33 -8.83
CA ALA A 28 -2.58 -9.24 -8.72
C ALA A 28 -3.21 -8.36 -9.81
N GLU A 29 -4.45 -8.63 -10.21
CA GLU A 29 -5.20 -7.67 -11.03
C GLU A 29 -5.44 -6.35 -10.28
N PRO A 30 -5.58 -5.19 -10.97
CA PRO A 30 -5.84 -3.90 -10.31
C PRO A 30 -7.08 -3.91 -9.40
N GLN A 31 -8.14 -4.61 -9.83
CA GLN A 31 -9.34 -4.78 -9.02
C GLN A 31 -9.06 -5.58 -7.73
N THR A 32 -8.17 -6.57 -7.80
CA THR A 32 -7.74 -7.34 -6.64
C THR A 32 -6.94 -6.45 -5.68
N MET A 33 -6.00 -5.65 -6.18
CA MET A 33 -5.28 -4.68 -5.34
C MET A 33 -6.21 -3.68 -4.67
N ARG A 34 -7.24 -3.21 -5.40
CA ARG A 34 -8.26 -2.33 -4.83
C ARG A 34 -8.89 -2.95 -3.58
N MET A 35 -9.32 -4.21 -3.66
CA MET A 35 -9.97 -4.87 -2.53
C MET A 35 -9.00 -5.26 -1.41
N ARG A 36 -7.75 -5.61 -1.76
CA ARG A 36 -6.77 -6.15 -0.81
C ARG A 36 -5.97 -5.10 -0.07
N ILE A 37 -5.61 -3.98 -0.71
CA ILE A 37 -4.69 -2.98 -0.15
C ILE A 37 -5.30 -1.58 -0.15
N TYR A 38 -6.00 -1.17 -1.21
CA TYR A 38 -6.45 0.23 -1.34
C TYR A 38 -7.80 0.52 -0.68
N HIS A 39 -8.64 -0.48 -0.45
CA HIS A 39 -9.98 -0.29 0.10
C HIS A 39 -9.97 -0.18 1.62
N GLN A 40 -9.09 -0.91 2.29
CA GLN A 40 -9.15 -0.99 3.75
C GLN A 40 -8.28 0.06 4.43
N ALA A 41 -8.92 0.99 5.11
CA ALA A 41 -8.35 1.70 6.25
C ALA A 41 -9.36 1.59 7.39
N ASP A 42 -9.09 0.70 8.36
CA ASP A 42 -10.00 0.43 9.48
C ASP A 42 -10.25 1.73 10.28
N ARG A 43 -9.19 2.44 10.68
CA ARG A 43 -9.33 3.80 11.25
C ARG A 43 -8.04 4.62 11.17
N LEU A 44 -8.12 5.80 10.55
CA LEU A 44 -7.06 6.82 10.66
C LEU A 44 -7.36 7.75 11.84
N ALA A 45 -6.63 7.59 12.94
CA ALA A 45 -6.76 8.43 14.13
C ALA A 45 -5.67 9.51 14.14
N ARG A 46 -5.97 10.67 14.72
CA ARG A 46 -4.99 11.73 15.00
C ARG A 46 -4.84 11.88 16.51
N HIS A 47 -3.61 11.87 17.00
CA HIS A 47 -3.30 12.09 18.41
C HIS A 47 -1.93 12.76 18.55
N ALA A 48 -1.82 13.80 19.38
CA ALA A 48 -0.56 14.51 19.66
C ALA A 48 0.29 14.83 18.40
N HIS A 49 -0.32 15.42 17.36
CA HIS A 49 0.30 15.72 16.06
C HIS A 49 0.74 14.52 15.21
N VAL A 50 0.55 13.29 15.69
CA VAL A 50 0.82 12.04 14.98
C VAL A 50 -0.47 11.49 14.38
N ARG A 51 -0.36 10.87 13.19
CA ARG A 51 -1.45 10.11 12.56
C ARG A 51 -1.17 8.63 12.75
N TYR A 52 -2.15 7.93 13.30
CA TYR A 52 -2.11 6.48 13.53
C TYR A 52 -3.08 5.82 12.57
N LEU A 53 -2.55 5.02 11.66
CA LEU A 53 -3.37 4.08 10.89
C LEU A 53 -3.53 2.81 11.73
N ARG A 54 -4.76 2.57 12.20
CA ARG A 54 -5.13 1.31 12.85
C ARG A 54 -5.53 0.34 11.77
N LEU A 55 -4.97 -0.86 11.85
CA LEU A 55 -5.27 -1.98 10.97
C LEU A 55 -5.95 -3.04 11.82
N ASP A 56 -7.02 -3.62 11.29
CA ASP A 56 -7.62 -4.82 11.87
C ASP A 56 -6.58 -5.95 11.86
N ALA A 57 -6.33 -6.55 13.03
CA ALA A 57 -5.37 -7.63 13.17
C ALA A 57 -5.79 -8.91 12.42
N SER A 58 -7.09 -9.12 12.24
CA SER A 58 -7.65 -10.26 11.49
C SER A 58 -7.58 -10.07 9.97
N TRP A 59 -7.26 -8.86 9.50
CA TRP A 59 -7.13 -8.58 8.08
C TRP A 59 -5.95 -9.35 7.48
N PRO A 60 -6.13 -10.11 6.39
CA PRO A 60 -5.08 -10.96 5.83
C PRO A 60 -3.80 -10.22 5.42
N TRP A 61 -3.87 -8.91 5.15
CA TRP A 61 -2.75 -8.08 4.70
C TRP A 61 -2.24 -7.11 5.78
N SER A 62 -2.61 -7.34 7.04
CA SER A 62 -2.22 -6.51 8.20
C SER A 62 -0.71 -6.48 8.45
N THR A 63 0.04 -7.48 7.99
CA THR A 63 1.51 -7.55 8.05
C THR A 63 2.17 -6.99 6.79
N THR A 64 1.58 -7.27 5.62
CA THR A 64 2.11 -6.82 4.33
C THR A 64 2.01 -5.31 4.16
N PHE A 65 0.93 -4.67 4.61
CA PHE A 65 0.77 -3.22 4.48
C PHE A 65 1.87 -2.44 5.25
N PRO A 66 2.14 -2.70 6.55
CA PRO A 66 3.24 -2.04 7.25
C PRO A 66 4.61 -2.35 6.65
N LEU A 67 4.85 -3.58 6.19
CA LEU A 67 6.08 -3.95 5.48
C LEU A 67 6.26 -3.08 4.23
N ALA A 68 5.19 -2.92 3.46
CA ALA A 68 5.20 -2.10 2.26
C ALA A 68 5.46 -0.62 2.57
N TRP A 69 4.76 -0.08 3.58
CA TRP A 69 4.97 1.28 4.07
C TRP A 69 6.43 1.53 4.51
N ASN A 70 7.01 0.58 5.27
CA ASN A 70 8.38 0.68 5.75
C ASN A 70 9.41 0.63 4.61
N ARG A 71 9.16 -0.18 3.58
CA ARG A 71 10.02 -0.22 2.38
C ARG A 71 9.93 1.09 1.59
N LEU A 72 8.71 1.60 1.38
CA LEU A 72 8.48 2.86 0.66
C LEU A 72 9.16 4.06 1.33
N THR A 73 9.09 4.14 2.66
CA THR A 73 9.74 5.21 3.44
C THR A 73 11.27 5.10 3.50
N ARG A 74 11.84 3.97 3.09
CA ARG A 74 13.29 3.75 2.97
C ARG A 74 13.83 3.93 1.56
N LEU A 75 12.97 4.23 0.57
CA LEU A 75 13.43 4.49 -0.79
C LEU A 75 14.39 5.69 -0.79
N PRO A 76 15.49 5.61 -1.57
CA PRO A 76 16.45 6.70 -1.66
C PRO A 76 15.75 7.95 -2.21
N GLN A 77 16.10 9.10 -1.66
CA GLN A 77 15.66 10.37 -2.21
C GLN A 77 16.39 10.62 -3.53
N VAL A 78 15.65 11.02 -4.55
CA VAL A 78 16.25 11.52 -5.79
C VAL A 78 16.94 12.85 -5.45
N THR A 79 18.26 12.86 -5.55
CA THR A 79 19.12 14.05 -5.37
C THR A 79 19.30 14.71 -6.72
#